data_AF-A0A2S8RWI7-F1
#
_entry.id   AF-A0A2S8RWI7-F1
#
_cell.length_a   1.000
_cell.length_b   1.000
_cell.length_c   1.000
_cell.angle_alpha   90.00
_cell.angle_beta   90.00
_cell.angle_gamma   90.00
#
_symmetry.space_group_name_H-M   'P 1'
#
loop_
_entity.id
_entity.type
_entity.pdbx_description
1 polymer ?
#
loop_
_entity_poly.entity_id
_entity_poly.type
_entity_poly.pdbx_seq_one_letter_code
_entity_poly.pdbx_strand_id
1 'polypeptide(L)'
;MNQQSMLPVTETLQKQKHRREEQTLAEFLVDCKATGNVAIDVDDPIYTYTERAGIPNDFLEIAWLEFRERHLDNTSKRYRDWRAAFRNSVRDRWFRLWYFDNDECLLTVQGQQAARVHGKATPNRNASENAKAKQMLFGSSPRRPSRHSGFDQINYREGVNEDGSF
;
A
#
# COMPACT_ATOMS: atom_id res chain seq x y z
N MET A 1 58.53 40.40 18.65
CA MET A 1 57.27 39.87 19.24
C MET A 1 56.16 39.91 18.20
N ASN A 2 55.17 39.03 18.39
CA ASN A 2 53.93 38.77 17.62
C ASN A 2 54.09 37.96 16.33
N GLN A 3 53.99 36.63 16.38
CA GLN A 3 52.87 35.71 16.76
C GLN A 3 51.81 35.55 15.65
N GLN A 4 51.94 34.42 14.96
CA GLN A 4 50.92 33.47 14.51
C GLN A 4 49.45 33.93 14.54
N SER A 5 48.80 33.88 13.39
CA SER A 5 47.38 33.53 13.29
C SER A 5 47.20 32.55 12.14
N MET A 6 47.43 31.27 12.46
CA MET A 6 46.93 30.12 11.72
C MET A 6 45.40 30.20 11.73
N LEU A 7 44.80 30.43 10.57
CA LEU A 7 43.39 30.11 10.35
C LEU A 7 43.33 28.65 9.85
N PRO A 8 42.50 27.79 10.44
CA PRO A 8 42.34 26.43 9.93
C PRO A 8 41.64 26.53 8.58
N VAL A 9 42.27 25.96 7.54
CA VAL A 9 41.59 25.68 6.27
C VAL A 9 40.51 24.66 6.61
N THR A 10 39.27 25.12 6.74
CA THR A 10 38.12 24.24 6.82
C THR A 10 37.99 23.55 5.47
N GLU A 11 38.60 22.37 5.40
CA GLU A 11 38.45 21.38 4.34
C GLU A 11 36.97 21.03 4.24
N THR A 12 36.29 21.68 3.30
CA THR A 12 34.91 21.36 2.97
C THR A 12 34.91 19.99 2.31
N LEU A 13 34.72 18.94 3.10
CA LEU A 13 34.36 17.61 2.61
C LEU A 13 33.01 17.71 1.89
N GLN A 14 33.04 18.08 0.62
CA GLN A 14 31.92 17.93 -0.29
C GLN A 14 31.60 16.45 -0.37
N LYS A 15 30.64 16.02 0.44
CA LYS A 15 30.06 14.68 0.43
C LYS A 15 29.44 14.47 -0.95
N GLN A 16 30.21 13.90 -1.88
CA GLN A 16 29.76 13.56 -3.22
C GLN A 16 28.57 12.62 -3.09
N LYS A 17 27.38 13.17 -3.31
CA LYS A 17 26.13 12.43 -3.24
C LYS A 17 26.11 11.53 -4.48
N HIS A 18 26.53 10.27 -4.33
CA HIS A 18 26.48 9.29 -5.41
C HIS A 18 25.13 9.40 -6.13
N ARG A 19 25.18 9.67 -7.43
CA ARG A 19 23.98 9.78 -8.25
C ARG A 19 23.33 8.40 -8.28
N ARG A 20 22.32 8.19 -7.43
CA ARG A 20 21.54 6.94 -7.42
C ARG A 20 21.11 6.61 -8.85
N GLU A 21 21.50 5.44 -9.32
CA GLU A 21 21.13 4.92 -10.63
C GLU A 21 19.66 4.49 -10.61
N GLU A 22 19.05 4.39 -11.79
CA GLU A 22 17.68 3.92 -11.90
C GLU A 22 17.66 2.41 -11.65
N GLN A 23 16.91 1.98 -10.64
CA GLN A 23 16.82 0.57 -10.26
C GLN A 23 15.37 0.11 -10.28
N THR A 24 15.16 -1.19 -10.44
CA THR A 24 13.85 -1.83 -10.26
C THR A 24 13.46 -1.87 -8.77
N LEU A 25 12.19 -2.14 -8.47
CA LEU A 25 11.75 -2.23 -7.09
C LEU A 25 12.38 -3.43 -6.38
N ALA A 26 12.58 -4.53 -7.10
CA ALA A 26 13.20 -5.75 -6.57
C ALA A 26 14.64 -5.46 -6.08
N GLU A 27 15.45 -4.81 -6.91
CA GLU A 27 16.82 -4.39 -6.55
C GLU A 27 16.80 -3.47 -5.32
N PHE A 28 15.90 -2.48 -5.29
CA PHE A 28 15.78 -1.57 -4.16
C PHE A 28 15.46 -2.28 -2.84
N LEU A 29 14.58 -3.28 -2.87
CA LEU A 29 14.24 -4.05 -1.68
C LEU A 29 15.40 -4.94 -1.21
N VAL A 30 16.18 -5.49 -2.15
CA VAL A 30 17.39 -6.25 -1.84
C VAL A 30 18.44 -5.34 -1.20
N ASP A 31 18.66 -4.15 -1.73
CA ASP A 31 19.59 -3.16 -1.19
C ASP A 31 19.17 -2.70 0.21
N CYS A 32 17.88 -2.45 0.42
CA CYS A 32 17.32 -2.13 1.74
C CYS A 32 17.64 -3.24 2.75
N LYS A 33 17.37 -4.50 2.38
CA LYS A 33 17.66 -5.67 3.23
C LYS A 33 19.15 -5.81 3.51
N ALA A 34 20.02 -5.63 2.50
CA ALA A 34 21.47 -5.73 2.64
C ALA A 34 22.05 -4.64 3.57
N THR A 35 21.46 -3.44 3.52
CA THR A 35 21.89 -2.31 4.37
C THR A 35 21.23 -2.34 5.76
N GLY A 36 20.26 -3.24 6.00
CA GLY A 36 19.45 -3.26 7.22
C GLY A 36 18.43 -2.13 7.31
N ASN A 37 18.19 -1.40 6.21
CA ASN A 37 17.22 -0.32 6.15
C ASN A 37 15.83 -0.88 5.81
N VAL A 38 14.80 -0.29 6.40
CA VAL A 38 13.41 -0.53 6.01
C VAL A 38 13.08 0.20 4.71
N ALA A 39 12.20 -0.38 3.89
CA ALA A 39 11.86 0.19 2.58
C ALA A 39 11.18 1.57 2.72
N ILE A 40 10.29 1.71 3.69
CA ILE A 40 9.70 2.97 4.16
C ILE A 40 10.13 3.11 5.62
N ASP A 41 10.76 4.25 5.93
CA ASP A 41 11.21 4.57 7.28
C ASP A 41 10.03 4.98 8.16
N VAL A 42 10.08 4.71 9.48
CA VAL A 42 9.05 5.16 10.42
C VAL A 42 8.94 6.68 10.44
N ASP A 43 10.06 7.38 10.21
CA ASP A 43 10.13 8.84 10.11
C ASP A 43 9.88 9.35 8.68
N ASP A 44 9.36 8.52 7.75
CA ASP A 44 9.10 8.97 6.39
C ASP A 44 7.98 10.05 6.37
N PRO A 45 8.17 11.18 5.65
CA PRO A 45 7.18 12.27 5.58
C PRO A 45 5.79 11.85 5.08
N ILE A 46 5.65 10.64 4.53
CA ILE A 46 4.35 10.10 4.15
C ILE A 46 3.41 9.95 5.35
N TYR A 47 3.92 9.58 6.54
CA TYR A 47 3.09 9.39 7.73
C TYR A 47 2.52 10.72 8.23
N THR A 48 3.33 11.79 8.23
CA THR A 48 2.86 13.15 8.52
C THR A 48 1.81 13.62 7.50
N TYR A 49 1.96 13.23 6.24
CA TYR A 49 0.97 13.55 5.22
C TYR A 49 -0.35 12.79 5.45
N THR A 50 -0.30 11.48 5.69
CA THR A 50 -1.51 10.67 5.90
C THR A 50 -2.25 11.06 7.16
N GLU A 51 -1.53 11.38 8.24
CA GLU A 51 -2.12 11.94 9.46
C GLU A 51 -2.89 13.24 9.18
N ARG A 52 -2.27 14.20 8.49
CA ARG A 52 -2.91 15.47 8.12
C ARG A 52 -4.08 15.31 7.15
N ALA A 53 -4.02 14.29 6.29
CA ALA A 53 -5.07 13.98 5.33
C ALA A 53 -6.19 13.13 5.94
N GLY A 54 -6.07 12.66 7.19
CA GLY A 54 -7.04 11.77 7.82
C GLY A 54 -7.04 10.35 7.24
N ILE A 55 -5.94 9.89 6.65
CA ILE A 55 -5.80 8.55 6.08
C ILE A 55 -5.20 7.62 7.16
N PRO A 56 -5.90 6.52 7.52
CA PRO A 56 -5.38 5.55 8.48
C PRO A 56 -4.09 4.87 8.00
N ASN A 57 -3.18 4.58 8.93
CA ASN A 57 -1.93 3.86 8.63
C ASN A 57 -2.20 2.48 8.01
N ASP A 58 -3.26 1.78 8.42
CA ASP A 58 -3.66 0.50 7.81
C ASP A 58 -3.92 0.63 6.30
N PHE A 59 -4.49 1.75 5.84
CA PHE A 59 -4.77 1.97 4.42
C PHE A 59 -3.48 2.29 3.66
N LEU A 60 -2.55 3.00 4.30
CA LEU A 60 -1.22 3.23 3.75
C LEU A 60 -0.44 1.92 3.61
N GLU A 61 -0.55 1.00 4.57
CA GLU A 61 0.04 -0.32 4.49
C GLU A 61 -0.53 -1.14 3.33
N ILE A 62 -1.86 -1.12 3.13
CA ILE A 62 -2.50 -1.75 1.97
C ILE A 62 -1.96 -1.15 0.68
N ALA A 63 -1.83 0.18 0.61
CA ALA A 63 -1.27 0.87 -0.56
C ALA A 63 0.17 0.46 -0.84
N TRP A 64 0.98 0.27 0.20
CA TRP A 64 2.36 -0.18 0.05
C TRP A 64 2.45 -1.60 -0.49
N LEU A 65 1.58 -2.51 -0.04
CA LEU A 65 1.56 -3.89 -0.51
C LEU A 65 1.13 -3.98 -1.98
N GLU A 66 0.09 -3.26 -2.36
CA GLU A 66 -0.36 -3.13 -3.76
C GLU A 66 0.73 -2.51 -4.65
N PHE A 67 1.39 -1.47 -4.14
CA PHE A 67 2.50 -0.83 -4.85
C PHE A 67 3.64 -1.81 -5.09
N ARG A 68 3.96 -2.65 -4.09
CA ARG A 68 4.99 -3.68 -4.21
C ARG A 68 4.62 -4.74 -5.21
N GLU A 69 3.43 -5.33 -5.10
CA GLU A 69 2.98 -6.38 -6.01
C GLU A 69 3.03 -5.93 -7.47
N ARG A 70 2.46 -4.75 -7.77
CA ARG A 70 2.44 -4.19 -9.13
C ARG A 70 3.83 -3.96 -9.73
N HIS A 71 4.78 -3.47 -8.94
CA HIS A 71 6.11 -3.11 -9.44
C HIS A 71 7.12 -4.26 -9.33
N LEU A 72 6.81 -5.31 -8.55
CA LEU A 72 7.55 -6.56 -8.60
C LEU A 72 7.16 -7.38 -9.84
N ASP A 73 5.89 -7.33 -10.24
CA ASP A 73 5.42 -7.95 -11.49
C ASP A 73 5.94 -7.18 -12.73
N ASN A 74 5.99 -5.84 -12.65
CA ASN A 74 6.49 -5.01 -13.73
C ASN A 74 7.98 -4.65 -13.59
N THR A 75 8.85 -5.53 -14.10
CA THR A 75 10.32 -5.34 -14.09
C THR A 75 10.83 -4.26 -15.06
N SER A 76 9.98 -3.74 -15.97
CA SER A 76 10.39 -2.70 -16.92
C SER A 76 10.48 -1.30 -16.28
N LYS A 77 9.79 -1.08 -15.16
CA LYS A 77 9.76 0.21 -14.49
C LYS A 77 10.96 0.35 -13.55
N ARG A 78 11.73 1.42 -13.77
CA ARG A 78 12.89 1.78 -12.97
C ARG A 78 12.73 3.20 -12.46
N TYR A 79 13.06 3.42 -11.20
CA TYR A 79 13.10 4.74 -10.61
C TYR A 79 14.39 4.94 -9.84
N ARG A 80 14.81 6.20 -9.75
CA ARG A 80 15.94 6.62 -8.92
C ARG A 80 15.59 6.66 -7.42
N ASP A 81 14.32 6.95 -7.10
CA ASP A 81 13.82 7.05 -5.73
C ASP A 81 12.43 6.40 -5.64
N TRP A 82 12.43 5.13 -5.24
CA TRP A 82 11.21 4.35 -5.01
C TRP A 82 10.35 4.89 -3.88
N ARG A 83 10.96 5.48 -2.83
CA ARG A 83 10.19 6.11 -1.74
C ARG A 83 9.43 7.33 -2.26
N ALA A 84 10.05 8.14 -3.12
CA ALA A 84 9.37 9.27 -3.76
C ALA A 84 8.24 8.82 -4.71
N ALA A 85 8.47 7.77 -5.50
CA ALA A 85 7.44 7.19 -6.37
C ALA A 85 6.23 6.71 -5.56
N PHE A 86 6.46 6.02 -4.44
CA PHE A 86 5.40 5.60 -3.54
C PHE A 86 4.65 6.79 -2.93
N ARG A 87 5.37 7.80 -2.40
CA ARG A 87 4.74 9.01 -1.85
C ARG A 87 3.83 9.70 -2.86
N ASN A 88 4.28 9.83 -4.10
CA ASN A 88 3.47 10.43 -5.17
C ASN A 88 2.24 9.57 -5.47
N SER A 89 2.38 8.24 -5.52
CA SER A 89 1.24 7.35 -5.75
C SER A 89 0.12 7.48 -4.69
N VAL A 90 0.50 7.73 -3.43
CA VAL A 90 -0.44 7.94 -2.32
C VAL A 90 -1.10 9.32 -2.42
N ARG A 91 -0.31 10.38 -2.68
CA ARG A 91 -0.82 11.76 -2.84
C ARG A 91 -1.78 11.90 -4.01
N ASP A 92 -1.44 11.29 -5.15
CA ASP A 92 -2.24 11.33 -6.37
C ASP A 92 -3.37 10.27 -6.38
N ARG A 93 -3.50 9.49 -5.29
CA ARG A 93 -4.52 8.45 -5.12
C ARG A 93 -4.55 7.48 -6.32
N TRP A 94 -3.37 7.06 -6.79
CA TRP A 94 -3.23 6.30 -8.04
C TRP A 94 -4.02 4.99 -8.03
N PHE A 95 -3.98 4.26 -6.90
CA PHE A 95 -4.67 2.99 -6.72
C PHE A 95 -6.15 3.11 -6.30
N ARG A 96 -6.65 4.33 -6.05
CA ARG A 96 -8.06 4.59 -5.69
C ARG A 96 -8.60 3.72 -4.54
N LEU A 97 -7.76 3.40 -3.55
CA LEU A 97 -8.08 2.43 -2.48
C LEU A 97 -9.04 2.97 -1.42
N TRP A 98 -9.06 4.28 -1.19
CA TRP A 98 -9.96 4.92 -0.20
C TRP A 98 -10.70 6.10 -0.78
N TYR A 99 -11.73 6.56 -0.07
CA TYR A 99 -12.49 7.78 -0.30
C TYR A 99 -12.86 8.40 1.06
N PHE A 100 -13.31 9.66 1.05
CA PHE A 100 -13.77 10.34 2.25
C PHE A 100 -15.30 10.47 2.22
N ASP A 101 -15.94 10.17 3.34
CA ASP A 101 -17.37 10.31 3.58
C ASP A 101 -17.57 10.91 4.98
N ASN A 102 -18.17 12.10 5.09
CA ASN A 102 -18.36 12.83 6.36
C ASN A 102 -17.11 12.87 7.25
N ASP A 103 -15.95 13.24 6.68
CA ASP A 103 -14.63 13.27 7.33
C ASP A 103 -14.07 11.90 7.78
N GLU A 104 -14.75 10.79 7.48
CA GLU A 104 -14.25 9.44 7.67
C GLU A 104 -13.59 8.90 6.40
N CYS A 105 -12.39 8.34 6.54
CA CYS A 105 -11.70 7.68 5.44
C CYS A 105 -12.14 6.22 5.34
N LEU A 106 -12.79 5.86 4.23
CA LEU A 106 -13.34 4.53 3.98
C LEU A 106 -12.67 3.85 2.78
N LEU A 107 -12.53 2.52 2.83
CA LEU A 107 -12.03 1.74 1.69
C LEU A 107 -13.06 1.66 0.56
N THR A 108 -12.61 1.89 -0.67
CA THR A 108 -13.36 1.56 -1.88
C THR A 108 -13.45 0.04 -2.04
N VAL A 109 -14.22 -0.43 -3.03
CA VAL A 109 -14.25 -1.85 -3.40
C VAL A 109 -12.84 -2.36 -3.75
N GLN A 110 -12.05 -1.55 -4.46
CA GLN A 110 -10.66 -1.87 -4.81
C GLN A 110 -9.79 -1.98 -3.56
N GLY A 111 -9.92 -1.03 -2.62
CA GLY A 111 -9.21 -1.10 -1.34
C GLY A 111 -9.57 -2.32 -0.50
N GLN A 112 -10.84 -2.73 -0.50
CA GLN A 112 -11.27 -3.94 0.21
C GLN A 112 -10.75 -5.23 -0.45
N GLN A 113 -10.69 -5.27 -1.79
CA GLN A 113 -10.08 -6.39 -2.52
C GLN A 113 -8.59 -6.51 -2.20
N ALA A 114 -7.86 -5.40 -2.30
CA ALA A 114 -6.43 -5.31 -1.95
C ALA A 114 -6.17 -5.80 -0.51
N ALA A 115 -6.96 -5.29 0.45
CA ALA A 115 -6.85 -5.70 1.85
C ALA A 115 -7.02 -7.22 2.04
N ARG A 116 -7.99 -7.83 1.33
CA ARG A 116 -8.23 -9.29 1.41
C ARG A 116 -7.11 -10.10 0.79
N VAL A 117 -6.62 -9.69 -0.40
CA VAL A 117 -5.49 -10.34 -1.07
C VAL A 117 -4.25 -10.34 -0.16
N HIS A 118 -4.03 -9.23 0.55
CA HIS A 118 -2.89 -9.07 1.43
C HIS A 118 -3.14 -9.51 2.89
N GLY A 119 -4.31 -10.07 3.22
CA GLY A 119 -4.63 -10.51 4.58
C GLY A 119 -4.70 -9.39 5.63
N LYS A 120 -4.95 -8.15 5.22
CA LYS A 120 -5.11 -6.99 6.11
C LYS A 120 -6.54 -6.90 6.63
N ALA A 121 -6.69 -6.66 7.93
CA ALA A 121 -7.98 -6.41 8.52
C ALA A 121 -8.57 -5.12 7.94
N THR A 122 -9.77 -5.22 7.37
CA THR A 122 -10.52 -4.04 6.97
C THR A 122 -11.27 -3.53 8.20
N PRO A 123 -11.15 -2.24 8.58
CA PRO A 123 -12.05 -1.67 9.57
C PRO A 123 -13.45 -1.74 8.98
N ASN A 124 -14.24 -2.69 9.49
CA ASN A 124 -15.56 -2.97 8.99
C ASN A 124 -16.46 -1.79 9.38
N ARG A 125 -16.88 -0.98 8.40
CA ARG A 125 -17.92 0.07 8.53
C ARG A 125 -19.12 -0.41 9.36
N ASN A 126 -19.45 -1.70 9.26
CA ASN A 126 -20.61 -2.28 9.92
C ASN A 126 -20.34 -2.81 11.33
N ALA A 127 -19.12 -2.75 11.89
CA ALA A 127 -18.85 -3.29 13.23
C ALA A 127 -19.40 -2.39 14.34
N SER A 128 -19.39 -1.06 14.18
CA SER A 128 -19.98 -0.13 15.15
C SER A 128 -21.52 -0.09 15.04
N GLU A 129 -22.08 -0.14 13.83
CA GLU A 129 -23.53 -0.22 13.60
C GLU A 129 -24.11 -1.59 14.00
N ASN A 130 -23.42 -2.71 13.72
CA ASN A 130 -23.89 -4.04 14.16
C ASN A 130 -23.73 -4.31 15.66
N ALA A 131 -22.87 -3.59 16.39
CA ALA A 131 -22.80 -3.73 17.85
C ALA A 131 -24.09 -3.21 18.51
N LYS A 132 -24.63 -2.08 18.01
CA LYS A 132 -25.93 -1.53 18.43
C LYS A 132 -27.10 -2.44 18.00
N ALA A 133 -27.07 -2.98 16.79
CA ALA A 133 -28.11 -3.88 16.29
C ALA A 133 -28.10 -5.26 17.00
N LYS A 134 -26.93 -5.82 17.31
CA LYS A 134 -26.82 -7.08 18.07
C LYS A 134 -27.34 -6.93 19.50
N GLN A 135 -27.09 -5.80 20.17
CA GLN A 135 -27.58 -5.57 21.52
C GLN A 135 -29.12 -5.45 21.60
N MET A 136 -29.79 -5.14 20.48
CA MET A 136 -31.26 -5.04 20.40
C MET A 136 -31.96 -6.29 19.81
N LEU A 137 -31.22 -7.28 19.28
CA LEU A 137 -31.80 -8.42 18.54
C LEU A 137 -31.54 -9.80 19.17
N PHE A 138 -31.01 -9.88 20.40
CA PHE A 138 -30.99 -11.16 21.14
C PHE A 138 -32.37 -11.48 21.71
N GLY A 139 -33.25 -11.83 20.79
CA GLY A 139 -34.59 -12.35 21.00
C GLY A 139 -35.07 -13.11 19.77
N SER A 140 -34.22 -13.87 19.07
CA SER A 140 -34.60 -15.02 18.23
C SER A 140 -33.39 -15.75 17.62
N SER A 141 -33.46 -17.07 17.66
CA SER A 141 -32.45 -18.07 17.24
C SER A 141 -32.05 -17.98 15.76
N PRO A 142 -30.79 -18.27 15.38
CA PRO A 142 -30.34 -18.16 13.99
C PRO A 142 -30.94 -19.28 13.10
N ARG A 143 -31.75 -18.90 12.10
CA ARG A 143 -32.13 -19.80 11.01
C ARG A 143 -30.92 -20.04 10.10
N ARG A 144 -30.64 -21.32 9.81
CA ARG A 144 -29.64 -21.81 8.85
C ARG A 144 -29.85 -21.14 7.47
N PRO A 145 -28.81 -20.60 6.81
CA PRO A 145 -28.95 -20.10 5.45
C PRO A 145 -29.09 -21.27 4.46
N SER A 146 -30.09 -21.13 3.58
CA SER A 146 -30.39 -22.03 2.47
C SER A 146 -29.28 -22.00 1.41
N ARG A 147 -28.89 -23.18 0.92
CA ARG A 147 -27.91 -23.36 -0.15
C ARG A 147 -28.52 -22.96 -1.50
N HIS A 148 -28.32 -21.73 -1.93
CA HIS A 148 -28.39 -21.35 -3.35
C HIS A 148 -27.50 -20.12 -3.61
N SER A 149 -26.24 -20.37 -3.96
CA SER A 149 -25.34 -19.38 -4.54
C SER A 149 -25.10 -19.79 -5.99
N GLY A 150 -25.97 -19.32 -6.89
CA GLY A 150 -25.87 -19.51 -8.33
C GLY A 150 -24.94 -18.49 -8.97
N PHE A 151 -23.64 -18.57 -8.66
CA PHE A 151 -22.62 -17.77 -9.35
C PHE A 151 -21.25 -18.47 -9.49
N ASP A 152 -21.18 -19.80 -9.36
CA ASP A 152 -19.87 -20.48 -9.38
C ASP A 152 -19.89 -21.91 -9.93
N GLN A 153 -20.48 -22.10 -11.12
CA GLN A 153 -20.26 -23.31 -11.94
C GLN A 153 -20.24 -22.98 -13.43
N ILE A 154 -19.35 -22.09 -13.86
CA ILE A 154 -18.89 -22.15 -15.25
C ILE A 154 -17.80 -23.24 -15.27
N ASN A 155 -18.21 -24.46 -15.61
CA ASN A 155 -17.29 -25.54 -15.94
C ASN A 155 -16.53 -25.13 -17.20
N TYR A 156 -15.28 -24.69 -17.08
CA TYR A 156 -14.34 -24.53 -18.20
C TYR A 156 -13.89 -25.89 -18.76
N ARG A 157 -14.84 -26.78 -19.13
CA ARG A 157 -14.52 -28.11 -19.65
C ARG A 157 -15.37 -28.60 -20.82
N GLU A 158 -16.12 -27.73 -21.49
CA GLU A 158 -16.69 -28.02 -22.82
C GLU A 158 -16.81 -26.69 -23.57
N GLY A 159 -15.97 -26.51 -24.60
CA GLY A 159 -15.90 -25.25 -25.34
C GLY A 159 -14.76 -25.17 -26.34
N VAL A 160 -14.46 -26.29 -27.01
CA VAL A 160 -13.82 -26.28 -28.33
C VAL A 160 -14.75 -27.11 -29.20
N ASN A 161 -15.48 -26.46 -30.09
CA ASN A 161 -16.10 -27.16 -31.21
C ASN A 161 -14.95 -27.77 -32.05
N GLU A 162 -15.13 -28.94 -32.68
CA GLU A 162 -14.07 -29.64 -33.43
C GLU A 162 -13.45 -28.82 -34.59
N ASP A 163 -14.01 -27.66 -34.92
CA ASP A 163 -13.54 -26.72 -35.92
C ASP A 163 -12.74 -25.52 -35.36
N GLY A 164 -12.57 -25.43 -34.03
CA GLY A 164 -11.72 -24.42 -33.38
C GLY A 164 -12.33 -23.01 -33.27
N SER A 165 -13.66 -22.87 -33.34
CA SER A 165 -14.35 -21.59 -33.10
C SER A 165 -14.91 -21.47 -31.66
N PHE A 166 -14.95 -20.23 -31.15
CA PHE A 166 -15.53 -19.84 -29.86
C PHE A 166 -17.04 -19.59 -29.95
#